data_AF-A0A967C7K2-F1
#
_entry.id   AF-A0A967C7K2-F1
#
_cell.length_a   1.000
_cell.length_b   1.000
_cell.length_c   1.000
_cell.angle_alpha   90.00
_cell.angle_beta   90.00
_cell.angle_gamma   90.00
#
_symmetry.space_group_name_H-M   'P 1'
#
loop_
_entity.id
_entity.type
_entity.pdbx_description
1 polymer ?
#
loop_
_entity_poly.entity_id
_entity_poly.type
_entity_poly.pdbx_seq_one_letter_code
_entity_poly.pdbx_strand_id
1 'polypeptide(L)'
;MMLSKPGEPLKVEIPVKAKADDKNILETLSIDLVPKSEYERLGISSKILDYKPSISLRKVSPGQQIITIDADTAIVVDQDPFIDIIIGLKWASGAIAKPYTLMVGDVTKVVVKPGQTLSE
;
A
#
# COMPACT_ATOMS: atom_id res chain seq x y z
N MET A 1 1.62 7.76 3.86
CA MET A 1 1.05 6.93 4.95
C MET A 1 -0.43 6.80 4.70
N MET A 2 -0.94 5.57 4.69
CA MET A 2 -2.35 5.24 4.46
C MET A 2 -2.82 4.38 5.62
N LEU A 3 -4.01 4.68 6.16
CA LEU A 3 -4.50 4.15 7.43
C LEU A 3 -5.49 3.00 7.18
N SER A 4 -5.21 1.82 7.72
CA SER A 4 -6.17 0.71 7.86
C SER A 4 -6.61 0.58 9.32
N LYS A 5 -7.87 0.19 9.55
CA LYS A 5 -8.40 -0.05 10.90
C LYS A 5 -7.75 -1.29 11.54
N PRO A 6 -7.38 -1.25 12.83
CA PRO A 6 -6.85 -2.43 13.54
C PRO A 6 -7.89 -3.54 13.66
N GLY A 7 -7.46 -4.80 13.52
CA GLY A 7 -8.30 -5.99 13.74
C GLY A 7 -9.23 -6.37 12.59
N GLU A 8 -9.39 -5.51 11.58
CA GLU A 8 -10.08 -5.83 10.33
C GLU A 8 -9.07 -6.31 9.26
N PRO A 9 -9.51 -7.11 8.28
CA PRO A 9 -8.71 -7.40 7.08
C PRO A 9 -8.17 -6.10 6.48
N LEU A 10 -6.90 -6.10 6.06
CA LEU A 10 -6.28 -4.92 5.47
C LEU A 10 -7.14 -4.43 4.31
N LYS A 11 -7.48 -3.15 4.30
CA LYS A 11 -8.14 -2.51 3.16
C LYS A 11 -7.54 -1.13 2.90
N VAL A 12 -6.90 -0.98 1.74
CA VAL A 12 -6.22 0.26 1.35
C VAL A 12 -6.66 0.67 -0.05
N GLU A 13 -6.92 1.96 -0.23
CA GLU A 13 -7.32 2.55 -1.51
C GLU A 13 -6.32 3.62 -1.96
N ILE A 14 -5.51 3.33 -2.97
CA ILE A 14 -4.52 4.25 -3.54
C ILE A 14 -5.11 4.92 -4.78
N PRO A 15 -5.40 6.24 -4.75
CA PRO A 15 -5.88 6.94 -5.92
C PRO A 15 -4.74 7.10 -6.95
N VAL A 16 -5.02 6.68 -8.18
CA VAL A 16 -4.17 6.88 -9.35
C VAL A 16 -4.75 8.03 -10.17
N LYS A 17 -3.95 9.08 -10.34
CA LYS A 17 -4.30 10.28 -11.11
C LYS A 17 -3.30 10.44 -12.25
N ALA A 18 -3.82 10.60 -13.47
CA ALA A 18 -3.02 11.01 -14.62
C ALA A 18 -3.32 12.45 -14.99
N LYS A 19 -2.36 13.09 -15.65
CA LYS A 19 -2.57 14.39 -16.28
C LYS A 19 -3.50 14.23 -17.48
N ALA A 20 -4.09 15.34 -17.94
CA ALA A 20 -5.07 15.32 -19.03
C ALA A 20 -4.53 14.62 -20.31
N ASP A 21 -3.24 14.79 -20.59
CA ASP A 21 -2.57 14.23 -21.77
C ASP A 21 -2.21 12.73 -21.62
N ASP A 22 -2.23 12.20 -20.39
CA ASP A 22 -1.82 10.82 -20.06
C ASP A 22 -3.02 9.88 -19.86
N LYS A 23 -4.24 10.33 -20.17
CA LYS A 23 -5.47 9.54 -19.96
C LYS A 23 -5.45 8.20 -20.71
N ASN A 24 -4.92 8.18 -21.93
CA ASN A 24 -4.82 6.96 -22.74
C ASN A 24 -3.86 5.93 -22.12
N ILE A 25 -2.84 6.39 -21.38
CA ILE A 25 -1.88 5.49 -20.70
C ILE A 25 -2.58 4.74 -19.56
N LEU A 26 -3.46 5.42 -18.82
CA LEU A 26 -4.25 4.79 -17.76
C LEU A 26 -5.22 3.71 -18.27
N GLU A 27 -5.68 3.79 -19.52
CA GLU A 27 -6.55 2.75 -20.08
C GLU A 27 -5.84 1.41 -20.18
N THR A 28 -4.52 1.44 -20.36
CA THR A 28 -3.65 0.27 -20.45
C THR A 28 -3.04 -0.14 -19.11
N LEU A 29 -3.35 0.59 -18.02
CA LEU A 29 -2.80 0.30 -16.70
C LEU A 29 -3.32 -1.06 -16.21
N SER A 30 -2.38 -1.93 -15.89
CA SER A 30 -2.56 -3.18 -15.16
C SER A 30 -1.65 -3.18 -13.94
N ILE A 31 -2.05 -3.95 -12.94
CA ILE A 31 -1.33 -4.04 -11.68
C ILE A 31 -1.02 -5.50 -11.39
N ASP A 32 0.16 -5.74 -10.83
CA ASP A 32 0.61 -7.07 -10.43
C ASP A 32 1.25 -7.02 -9.03
N LEU A 33 0.99 -8.06 -8.24
CA LEU A 33 1.80 -8.33 -7.06
C LEU A 33 3.15 -8.85 -7.51
N VAL A 34 4.21 -8.23 -6.99
CA VAL A 34 5.57 -8.68 -7.30
C VAL A 34 5.93 -9.92 -6.46
N PRO A 35 6.75 -10.84 -6.99
CA PRO A 35 7.17 -12.02 -6.25
C PRO A 35 8.11 -11.66 -5.10
N LYS A 36 8.27 -12.58 -4.13
CA LYS A 36 9.17 -12.42 -2.98
C LYS A 36 10.61 -12.02 -3.37
N SER A 37 11.11 -12.52 -4.51
CA SER A 37 12.45 -12.18 -5.01
C SER A 37 12.64 -10.68 -5.26
N GLU A 38 11.58 -9.93 -5.61
CA GLU A 38 11.66 -8.48 -5.80
C GLU A 38 11.78 -7.74 -4.46
N TYR A 39 11.13 -8.24 -3.40
CA TYR A 39 11.27 -7.70 -2.04
C TYR A 39 12.71 -7.88 -1.55
N GLU A 40 13.26 -9.08 -1.70
CA GLU A 40 14.64 -9.41 -1.32
C GLU A 40 15.66 -8.55 -2.09
N ARG A 41 15.47 -8.39 -3.40
CA ARG A 41 16.32 -7.55 -4.27
C ARG A 41 16.34 -6.08 -3.83
N LEU A 42 15.23 -5.59 -3.27
CA LEU A 42 15.07 -4.21 -2.82
C LEU A 42 15.37 -4.02 -1.33
N GLY A 43 15.68 -5.10 -0.60
CA GLY A 43 15.91 -5.05 0.85
C GLY A 43 14.65 -4.70 1.66
N ILE A 44 13.47 -4.96 1.11
CA ILE A 44 12.17 -4.65 1.71
C ILE A 44 11.61 -5.92 2.36
N SER A 45 10.95 -5.75 3.51
CA SER A 45 10.27 -6.85 4.19
C SER A 45 9.15 -7.45 3.32
N SER A 46 9.18 -8.76 3.10
CA SER A 46 8.13 -9.48 2.36
C SER A 46 6.98 -9.98 3.24
N LYS A 47 6.88 -9.53 4.50
CA LYS A 47 5.88 -9.99 5.49
C LYS A 47 4.44 -9.86 4.99
N ILE A 48 4.14 -8.87 4.13
CA ILE A 48 2.81 -8.69 3.56
C ILE A 48 2.33 -9.93 2.81
N LEU A 49 3.23 -10.69 2.19
CA LEU A 49 2.88 -11.87 1.38
C LEU A 49 2.29 -13.00 2.21
N ASP A 50 2.63 -13.10 3.50
CA ASP A 50 2.10 -14.12 4.40
C ASP A 50 0.59 -13.92 4.66
N TYR A 51 0.09 -12.69 4.49
CA TYR A 51 -1.31 -12.32 4.64
C TYR A 51 -2.14 -12.50 3.36
N LYS A 52 -1.53 -13.06 2.30
CA LYS A 52 -2.16 -13.29 0.98
C LYS A 52 -2.86 -12.03 0.46
N PRO A 53 -2.09 -10.96 0.18
CA PRO A 53 -2.68 -9.74 -0.32
C PRO A 53 -3.27 -10.01 -1.71
N SER A 54 -4.37 -9.35 -2.00
CA SER A 54 -4.96 -9.23 -3.32
C SER A 54 -4.94 -7.77 -3.71
N ILE A 55 -4.68 -7.50 -4.98
CA ILE A 55 -4.71 -6.14 -5.52
C ILE A 55 -5.69 -6.10 -6.68
N SER A 56 -6.47 -5.03 -6.75
CA SER A 56 -7.40 -4.79 -7.85
C SER A 56 -7.37 -3.34 -8.28
N LEU A 57 -7.67 -3.10 -9.56
CA LEU A 57 -7.74 -1.76 -10.13
C LEU A 57 -9.21 -1.43 -10.44
N ARG A 58 -9.73 -0.39 -9.83
CA ARG A 58 -11.10 0.08 -10.01
C ARG A 58 -11.12 1.41 -10.76
N LYS A 59 -11.87 1.48 -11.85
CA LYS A 59 -12.14 2.75 -12.55
C LYS A 59 -13.23 3.51 -11.79
N VAL A 60 -12.95 4.75 -11.40
CA VAL A 60 -13.91 5.61 -10.67
C VAL A 60 -14.58 6.61 -11.63
N SER A 61 -13.77 7.26 -12.46
CA SER A 61 -14.19 8.21 -13.47
C SER A 61 -13.15 8.28 -14.60
N PRO A 62 -13.42 8.94 -15.74
CA PRO A 62 -12.45 9.04 -16.83
C PRO A 62 -11.13 9.69 -16.38
N GLY A 63 -10.04 8.94 -16.44
CA GLY A 63 -8.71 9.38 -15.98
C GLY A 63 -8.48 9.26 -14.46
N GLN A 64 -9.41 8.63 -13.73
CA GLN A 64 -9.29 8.36 -12.30
C GLN A 64 -9.52 6.88 -12.00
N GLN A 65 -8.51 6.27 -11.41
CA GLN A 65 -8.55 4.87 -10.99
C GLN A 65 -8.13 4.79 -9.52
N ILE A 66 -8.57 3.74 -8.84
CA ILE A 66 -8.17 3.43 -7.47
C ILE A 66 -7.59 2.03 -7.49
N ILE A 67 -6.38 1.88 -6.97
CA ILE A 67 -5.82 0.58 -6.63
C ILE A 67 -6.37 0.21 -5.26
N THR A 68 -7.08 -0.90 -5.16
CA THR A 68 -7.52 -1.47 -3.89
C THR A 68 -6.58 -2.62 -3.52
N ILE A 69 -6.12 -2.62 -2.28
CA ILE A 69 -5.32 -3.69 -1.69
C ILE A 69 -6.16 -4.26 -0.56
N ASP A 70 -6.44 -5.55 -0.63
CA ASP A 70 -7.14 -6.30 0.40
C ASP A 70 -6.26 -7.46 0.87
N ALA A 71 -6.33 -7.84 2.15
CA ALA A 71 -5.68 -9.08 2.64
C ALA A 71 -6.73 -10.02 3.22
N ASP A 72 -6.52 -11.34 3.09
CA ASP A 72 -7.48 -12.35 3.58
C ASP A 72 -7.58 -12.37 5.11
N THR A 73 -6.52 -11.94 5.79
CA THR A 73 -6.38 -12.01 7.24
C THR A 73 -6.02 -10.64 7.81
N ALA A 74 -6.45 -10.39 9.05
CA ALA A 74 -6.07 -9.19 9.77
C ALA A 74 -4.55 -9.19 9.97
N ILE A 75 -3.92 -8.06 9.64
CA ILE A 75 -2.49 -7.90 9.84
C ILE A 75 -2.25 -7.67 11.33
N VAL A 76 -1.52 -8.58 11.95
CA VAL A 76 -1.13 -8.47 13.36
C VAL A 76 0.08 -7.53 13.42
N VAL A 77 -0.16 -6.31 13.87
CA VAL A 77 0.89 -5.34 14.19
C VAL A 77 1.21 -5.43 15.68
N ASP A 78 2.48 -5.63 15.99
CA ASP A 78 3.00 -5.69 17.35
C ASP A 78 3.44 -4.30 17.82
N GLN A 79 4.73 -3.96 17.71
CA GLN A 79 5.28 -2.63 18.02
C GLN A 79 5.44 -1.77 16.77
N ASP A 80 5.49 -2.40 15.58
CA ASP A 80 5.67 -1.73 14.30
C ASP A 80 4.36 -1.71 13.52
N PRO A 81 3.65 -0.57 13.43
CA PRO A 81 2.39 -0.47 12.70
C PRO A 81 2.59 -0.37 11.19
N PHE A 82 3.82 -0.49 10.68
CA PHE A 82 4.12 -0.34 9.26
C PHE A 82 4.30 -1.70 8.58
N ILE A 83 3.70 -1.82 7.39
CA ILE A 83 3.92 -2.96 6.51
C ILE A 83 4.17 -2.48 5.09
N ASP A 84 5.22 -3.00 4.47
CA ASP A 84 5.59 -2.64 3.12
C ASP A 84 4.93 -3.57 2.09
N ILE A 85 4.50 -2.98 0.98
CA ILE A 85 4.01 -3.70 -0.20
C ILE A 85 4.62 -3.09 -1.44
N ILE A 86 5.01 -3.94 -2.40
CA ILE A 86 5.52 -3.51 -3.69
C ILE A 86 4.47 -3.82 -4.75
N ILE A 87 4.06 -2.78 -5.47
CA ILE A 87 3.05 -2.89 -6.53
C ILE A 87 3.75 -2.73 -7.87
N GLY A 88 3.62 -3.74 -8.72
CA GLY A 88 3.99 -3.66 -10.12
C GLY A 88 2.91 -2.90 -10.89
N LEU A 89 3.26 -1.77 -11.49
CA LEU A 89 2.40 -0.99 -12.37
C LEU A 89 2.88 -1.20 -13.80
N LYS A 90 1.99 -1.62 -14.70
CA LYS A 90 2.31 -1.89 -16.11
C LYS A 90 1.35 -1.15 -17.02
N TRP A 91 1.86 -0.51 -18.06
CA TRP A 91 1.09 0.17 -19.10
C TRP A 91 1.77 -0.07 -20.46
N ALA A 92 1.15 0.36 -21.56
CA ALA A 92 1.63 0.04 -22.91
C ALA A 92 3.07 0.51 -23.20
N SER A 93 3.52 1.61 -22.57
CA SER A 93 4.86 2.15 -22.76
C SER A 93 5.89 1.67 -21.72
N GLY A 94 5.51 0.82 -20.75
CA GLY A 94 6.48 0.27 -19.79
C GLY A 94 5.89 -0.26 -18.49
N ALA A 95 6.79 -0.60 -17.58
CA ALA A 95 6.46 -1.12 -16.26
C ALA A 95 7.35 -0.50 -15.18
N ILE A 96 6.81 -0.37 -13.97
CA ILE A 96 7.56 0.06 -12.79
C ILE A 96 7.08 -0.69 -11.55
N ALA A 97 8.01 -1.12 -10.70
CA ALA A 97 7.70 -1.59 -9.36
C ALA A 97 7.80 -0.40 -8.38
N LYS A 98 6.74 -0.16 -7.61
CA LYS A 98 6.68 0.92 -6.61
C LYS A 98 6.48 0.34 -5.21
N PRO A 99 7.40 0.58 -4.27
CA PRO A 99 7.18 0.26 -2.88
C PRO A 99 6.25 1.28 -2.22
N TYR A 100 5.37 0.79 -1.35
CA TYR A 100 4.47 1.57 -0.52
C TYR A 100 4.55 1.06 0.91
N THR A 101 4.60 1.97 1.87
CA THR A 101 4.49 1.65 3.29
C THR A 101 3.07 1.96 3.75
N LEU A 102 2.37 0.91 4.18
CA LEU A 102 1.02 0.95 4.71
C LEU A 102 1.09 1.04 6.23
N MET A 103 0.21 1.84 6.83
CA MET A 103 0.10 1.92 8.28
C MET A 103 -1.15 1.16 8.70
N VAL A 104 -0.94 0.10 9.46
CA VAL A 104 -1.99 -0.80 9.95
C VAL A 104 -2.20 -0.52 11.43
N GLY A 105 -3.44 -0.23 11.81
CA GLY A 105 -3.82 -0.04 13.20
C GLY A 105 -3.99 1.42 13.60
N ASP A 106 -4.46 1.62 14.83
CA ASP A 106 -4.60 2.95 15.43
C ASP A 106 -3.24 3.32 16.01
N VAL A 107 -2.54 4.25 15.37
CA VAL A 107 -1.35 4.89 15.97
C VAL A 107 -1.84 5.54 17.26
N THR A 108 -1.59 4.88 18.38
CA THR A 108 -1.88 5.44 19.69
C THR A 108 -1.09 6.74 19.75
N LYS A 109 -1.79 7.86 19.61
CA LYS A 109 -1.21 9.18 19.86
C LYS A 109 -0.54 9.06 21.21
N VAL A 110 0.78 9.21 21.25
CA VAL A 110 1.47 9.43 22.53
C VAL A 110 0.86 10.71 23.08
N VAL A 111 -0.08 10.58 24.02
CA VAL A 111 -0.61 11.71 24.78
C VAL A 111 0.48 12.08 25.75
N VAL A 112 1.42 12.91 25.29
CA VAL A 112 2.35 13.57 26.20
C VAL A 112 1.50 14.47 27.09
N LYS A 113 1.41 14.14 28.38
CA LYS A 113 0.90 15.08 29.37
C LYS A 113 1.88 16.24 29.46
N PRO A 114 1.41 17.49 29.65
CA PRO A 114 2.31 18.63 29.81
C PRO A 114 3.33 18.33 30.94
N GLY A 115 4.62 18.27 30.60
CA GLY A 115 5.72 18.02 31.55
C GLY A 115 6.48 16.71 31.41
N GLN A 116 6.16 15.84 30.45
CA GLN A 116 6.94 14.62 30.18
C GLN A 116 7.85 14.83 28.96
N THR A 117 9.16 14.94 29.16
CA THR A 117 10.15 14.87 28.08
C THR A 117 10.55 13.41 27.85
N LEU A 118 10.58 12.99 26.59
CA LEU A 118 11.19 11.71 26.19
C LEU A 118 12.71 11.85 26.34
N SER A 119 13.28 11.19 27.34
CA SER A 119 14.71 10.96 27.45
C SER A 119 14.89 9.48 27.75
N GLU A 120 15.61 8.82 26.83
CA GLU A 120 16.00 7.39 26.70
C GLU A 120 15.27 6.33 27.53
#